data_AF-X0BTB6-F1
#
_entry.id   AF-X0BTB6-F1
#
_cell.length_a   1.000
_cell.length_b   1.000
_cell.length_c   1.000
_cell.angle_alpha   90.00
_cell.angle_beta   90.00
_cell.angle_gamma   90.00
#
_symmetry.space_group_name_H-M   'P 1'
#
loop_
_entity.id
_entity.type
_entity.pdbx_description
1 polymer ?
#
loop_
_entity_poly.entity_id
_entity_poly.type
_entity_poly.pdbx_seq_one_letter_code
_entity_poly.pdbx_strand_id
1 'polypeptide(L)'
;MVEPRLDHIDARKWTCIIDDNSLLRKLLETYFMTEYTFYPAFQKNYFLEDMAAGRSKYCSSLLVHAVLASACHGYSKMSHWPQFWNPRTLGYQFLAEARRLWELEIGNARLTTIQAAIVLSLVHDANGSDEVGRSYLTQAVAAAHAMHLFSTPTKNSDDLEYYARAFTAWALFGLQAVHSFHVFRAPILSMPPSIQLSTQDDCYGDFGLRYPSAKGPVSVNYANTFRTLSEFRVIINDVAAVFFSGFKNTPDTIVDRIKGFCIRLDSWYRSLSPGLKPTEILFPWQLKLHMHYYNLIVCLLETLRMTTAPALVDDSVQKALSDAKIKMETLLRLYYLRHGFGSYDIFIVILLAFIGFMHAKTLDSSKMVDLESRKSTVVLVVKGLGDQSNNCYLARVVFRLLKGSIGSKNGFLLKEVGIVEEDGEDEKAMEEQVNSSWPVDLEWIDVDPEKNRLDNKIRKTKELEF
;
A
#
# COMPACT_ATOMS: atom_id res chain seq x y z
N MET A 1 9.93 6.70 -17.16
CA MET A 1 11.08 7.13 -16.32
C MET A 1 12.31 7.29 -17.22
N VAL A 2 13.28 8.11 -16.84
CA VAL A 2 14.60 8.19 -17.49
C VAL A 2 15.66 7.75 -16.48
N GLU A 3 16.26 6.58 -16.71
CA GLU A 3 17.24 5.99 -15.80
C GLU A 3 18.34 5.26 -16.60
N PRO A 4 19.44 5.96 -16.96
CA PRO A 4 20.50 5.41 -17.82
C PRO A 4 21.24 4.21 -17.23
N ARG A 5 21.23 4.03 -15.91
CA ARG A 5 21.88 2.87 -15.28
C ARG A 5 21.24 1.54 -15.69
N LEU A 6 19.96 1.54 -16.05
CA LEU A 6 19.27 0.35 -16.55
C LEU A 6 19.84 -0.16 -17.89
N ASP A 7 20.56 0.66 -18.64
CA ASP A 7 21.24 0.24 -19.87
C ASP A 7 22.45 -0.66 -19.63
N HIS A 8 23.00 -0.64 -18.41
CA HIS A 8 24.24 -1.31 -18.05
C HIS A 8 24.03 -2.59 -17.24
N ILE A 9 22.77 -3.00 -17.04
CA ILE A 9 22.42 -4.17 -16.24
C ILE A 9 22.33 -5.42 -17.13
N ASP A 10 22.97 -6.49 -16.67
CA ASP A 10 22.91 -7.81 -17.29
C ASP A 10 22.05 -8.74 -16.42
N ALA A 11 20.91 -9.19 -16.96
CA ALA A 11 19.94 -10.05 -16.29
C ALA A 11 20.58 -11.35 -15.76
N ARG A 12 21.50 -11.94 -16.53
CA ARG A 12 22.13 -13.23 -16.23
C ARG A 12 22.96 -13.21 -14.94
N LYS A 13 23.36 -12.01 -14.48
CA LYS A 13 24.10 -11.85 -13.22
C LYS A 13 23.20 -11.89 -12.00
N TRP A 14 21.91 -11.63 -12.16
CA TRP A 14 21.00 -11.38 -11.04
C TRP A 14 19.85 -12.38 -10.94
N THR A 15 19.41 -12.95 -12.06
CA THR A 15 18.30 -13.91 -12.09
C THR A 15 18.57 -15.09 -13.00
N CYS A 16 18.07 -16.26 -12.60
CA CYS A 16 18.08 -17.48 -13.40
C CYS A 16 16.79 -17.68 -14.22
N ILE A 17 15.80 -16.79 -14.07
CA ILE A 17 14.46 -16.95 -14.67
C ILE A 17 14.38 -16.34 -16.07
N ILE A 18 15.05 -15.21 -16.29
CA ILE A 18 15.07 -14.52 -17.59
C ILE A 18 16.50 -14.18 -17.98
N ASP A 19 16.77 -14.13 -19.29
CA ASP A 19 18.03 -13.61 -19.84
C ASP A 19 17.83 -12.40 -20.77
N ASP A 20 16.57 -11.96 -20.95
CA ASP A 20 16.22 -10.77 -21.73
C ASP A 20 16.39 -9.48 -20.90
N ASN A 21 17.47 -8.74 -21.19
CA ASN A 21 17.74 -7.43 -20.59
C ASN A 21 16.66 -6.38 -20.89
N SER A 22 15.94 -6.48 -22.03
CA SER A 22 14.83 -5.57 -22.35
C SER A 22 13.64 -5.81 -21.43
N LEU A 23 13.30 -7.08 -21.18
CA LEU A 23 12.26 -7.45 -20.24
C LEU A 23 12.62 -7.04 -18.81
N LEU A 24 13.86 -7.35 -18.38
CA LEU A 24 14.35 -6.93 -17.06
C LEU A 24 14.20 -5.42 -16.85
N ARG A 25 14.65 -4.62 -17.82
CA ARG A 25 14.53 -3.16 -17.76
C ARG A 25 13.09 -2.71 -17.60
N LYS A 26 12.17 -3.26 -18.40
CA LYS A 26 10.75 -2.93 -18.33
C LYS A 26 10.17 -3.26 -16.96
N LEU A 27 10.49 -4.42 -16.39
CA LEU A 27 10.05 -4.82 -15.05
C LEU A 27 10.57 -3.85 -13.97
N LEU A 28 11.85 -3.50 -14.01
CA LEU A 28 12.42 -2.51 -13.07
C LEU A 28 11.74 -1.14 -13.22
N GLU A 29 11.55 -0.65 -14.45
CA GLU A 29 10.81 0.58 -14.70
C GLU A 29 9.38 0.53 -14.15
N THR A 30 8.67 -0.60 -14.34
CA THR A 30 7.34 -0.82 -13.79
C THR A 30 7.35 -0.72 -12.27
N TYR A 31 8.20 -1.49 -11.57
CA TYR A 31 8.30 -1.47 -10.11
C TYR A 31 8.55 -0.06 -9.56
N PHE A 32 9.49 0.67 -10.16
CA PHE A 32 9.83 2.02 -9.72
C PHE A 32 8.68 3.02 -9.91
N MET A 33 7.86 2.83 -10.95
CA MET A 33 6.76 3.74 -11.27
C MET A 33 5.45 3.41 -10.54
N THR A 34 5.18 2.14 -10.24
CA THR A 34 3.90 1.70 -9.66
C THR A 34 3.96 1.55 -8.15
N GLU A 35 5.04 0.97 -7.61
CA GLU A 35 5.13 0.53 -6.21
C GLU A 35 6.06 1.44 -5.39
N TYR A 36 7.31 1.59 -5.84
CA TYR A 36 8.40 2.17 -5.05
C TYR A 36 8.11 3.59 -4.55
N THR A 37 7.45 4.44 -5.35
CA THR A 37 7.25 5.85 -4.99
C THR A 37 6.42 6.01 -3.71
N PHE A 38 5.49 5.09 -3.45
CA PHE A 38 4.67 5.10 -2.24
C PHE A 38 5.19 4.10 -1.20
N TYR A 39 5.73 2.95 -1.60
CA TYR A 39 6.29 1.94 -0.71
C TYR A 39 7.76 1.65 -1.01
N PRO A 40 8.66 2.61 -0.71
CA PRO A 40 10.08 2.41 -0.93
C PRO A 40 10.61 1.38 0.07
N ALA A 41 11.44 0.45 -0.40
CA ALA A 41 12.08 -0.57 0.43
C ALA A 41 13.58 -0.31 0.65
N PHE A 42 14.22 0.31 -0.32
CA PHE A 42 15.67 0.53 -0.39
C PHE A 42 15.96 1.83 -1.14
N GLN A 43 17.19 2.32 -1.07
CA GLN A 43 17.60 3.52 -1.82
C GLN A 43 17.86 3.15 -3.29
N LYS A 44 17.06 3.70 -4.22
CA LYS A 44 17.05 3.36 -5.66
C LYS A 44 18.42 3.45 -6.32
N ASN A 45 19.14 4.55 -6.11
CA ASN A 45 20.42 4.81 -6.77
C ASN A 45 21.47 3.79 -6.36
N TYR A 46 21.58 3.49 -5.06
CA TYR A 46 22.52 2.51 -4.53
C TYR A 46 22.22 1.11 -5.05
N PHE A 47 20.94 0.72 -5.08
CA PHE A 47 20.50 -0.53 -5.67
C PHE A 47 20.90 -0.64 -7.15
N LEU A 48 20.58 0.37 -7.97
CA LEU A 48 20.86 0.35 -9.40
C LEU A 48 22.36 0.42 -9.73
N GLU A 49 23.13 1.18 -8.96
CA GLU A 49 24.59 1.26 -9.12
C GLU A 49 25.27 -0.08 -8.83
N ASP A 50 24.90 -0.72 -7.74
CA ASP A 50 25.42 -2.06 -7.41
C ASP A 50 24.92 -3.11 -8.39
N MET A 51 23.67 -3.02 -8.85
CA MET A 51 23.12 -3.91 -9.86
C MET A 51 23.89 -3.81 -11.20
N ALA A 52 24.17 -2.60 -11.68
CA ALA A 52 24.95 -2.38 -12.91
C ALA A 52 26.42 -2.81 -12.75
N ALA A 53 27.00 -2.57 -11.57
CA ALA A 53 28.39 -2.94 -11.30
C ALA A 53 28.60 -4.43 -10.94
N GLY A 54 27.54 -5.20 -10.73
CA GLY A 54 27.64 -6.59 -10.26
C GLY A 54 28.14 -6.71 -8.81
N ARG A 55 27.90 -5.69 -7.98
CA ARG A 55 28.28 -5.67 -6.55
C ARG A 55 27.09 -6.03 -5.67
N SER A 56 27.35 -6.70 -4.56
CA SER A 56 26.30 -7.23 -3.69
C SER A 56 26.09 -6.48 -2.36
N LYS A 57 26.51 -5.20 -2.26
CA LYS A 57 26.45 -4.44 -0.99
C LYS A 57 25.05 -3.88 -0.76
N TYR A 58 24.45 -3.29 -1.79
CA TYR A 58 23.09 -2.71 -1.80
C TYR A 58 22.16 -3.37 -2.83
N CYS A 59 22.64 -4.43 -3.48
CA CYS A 59 21.86 -5.29 -4.37
C CYS A 59 22.14 -6.76 -4.01
N SER A 60 21.17 -7.65 -4.15
CA SER A 60 21.36 -9.10 -3.99
C SER A 60 20.40 -9.85 -4.91
N SER A 61 20.72 -11.08 -5.30
CA SER A 61 19.79 -11.87 -6.11
C SER A 61 18.44 -12.02 -5.41
N LEU A 62 18.40 -12.23 -4.09
CA LEU A 62 17.16 -12.25 -3.31
C LEU A 62 16.33 -10.97 -3.51
N LEU A 63 16.94 -9.80 -3.32
CA LEU A 63 16.25 -8.52 -3.49
C LEU A 63 15.80 -8.31 -4.94
N VAL A 64 16.62 -8.67 -5.93
CA VAL A 64 16.23 -8.57 -7.35
C VAL A 64 15.00 -9.44 -7.64
N HIS A 65 14.98 -10.71 -7.21
CA HIS A 65 13.82 -11.58 -7.45
C HIS A 65 12.55 -11.06 -6.76
N ALA A 66 12.66 -10.52 -5.54
CA ALA A 66 11.52 -9.89 -4.87
C ALA A 66 10.99 -8.66 -5.64
N VAL A 67 11.89 -7.79 -6.11
CA VAL A 67 11.54 -6.62 -6.95
C VAL A 67 10.88 -7.05 -8.26
N LEU A 68 11.40 -8.08 -8.93
CA LEU A 68 10.84 -8.58 -10.18
C LEU A 68 9.49 -9.28 -9.97
N ALA A 69 9.30 -9.98 -8.85
CA ALA A 69 7.99 -10.53 -8.48
C ALA A 69 6.94 -9.42 -8.29
N SER A 70 7.28 -8.35 -7.57
CA SER A 70 6.41 -7.18 -7.40
C SER A 70 6.15 -6.45 -8.73
N ALA A 71 7.16 -6.30 -9.58
CA ALA A 71 7.01 -5.68 -10.90
C ALA A 71 5.98 -6.40 -11.78
N CYS A 72 5.84 -7.73 -11.63
CA CYS A 72 4.93 -8.52 -12.46
C CYS A 72 3.47 -8.13 -12.27
N HIS A 73 3.06 -7.62 -11.10
CA HIS A 73 1.70 -7.11 -10.88
C HIS A 73 1.37 -5.91 -11.78
N GLY A 74 2.36 -5.05 -12.06
CA GLY A 74 2.18 -3.87 -12.93
C GLY A 74 2.47 -4.10 -14.41
N TYR A 75 2.88 -5.30 -14.81
CA TYR A 75 3.32 -5.57 -16.17
C TYR A 75 2.18 -6.16 -17.03
N SER A 76 1.40 -5.26 -17.65
CA SER A 76 0.16 -5.56 -18.39
C SER A 76 0.28 -6.46 -19.62
N LYS A 77 1.50 -6.83 -20.06
CA LYS A 77 1.71 -7.74 -21.20
C LYS A 77 1.69 -9.23 -20.83
N MET A 78 1.49 -9.56 -19.56
CA MET A 78 1.27 -10.94 -19.15
C MET A 78 -0.18 -11.33 -19.42
N SER A 79 -0.38 -12.12 -20.47
CA SER A 79 -1.68 -12.54 -21.00
C SER A 79 -2.49 -13.49 -20.09
N HIS A 80 -2.17 -13.57 -18.81
CA HIS A 80 -2.83 -14.45 -17.86
C HIS A 80 -3.43 -13.61 -16.73
N TRP A 81 -4.67 -13.94 -16.36
CA TRP A 81 -5.28 -13.51 -15.11
C TRP A 81 -4.28 -13.66 -13.95
N PRO A 82 -4.35 -12.84 -12.88
CA PRO A 82 -3.39 -12.86 -11.78
C PRO A 82 -3.55 -14.10 -10.89
N GLN A 83 -3.25 -15.27 -11.46
CA GLN A 83 -3.17 -16.56 -10.80
C GLN A 83 -1.76 -16.65 -10.21
N PHE A 84 -1.55 -16.00 -9.07
CA PHE A 84 -0.24 -15.95 -8.45
C PHE A 84 0.29 -17.33 -8.03
N TRP A 85 -0.56 -18.35 -7.98
CA TRP A 85 -0.21 -19.77 -7.75
C TRP A 85 0.16 -20.54 -9.03
N ASN A 86 -0.01 -19.95 -10.21
CA ASN A 86 0.30 -20.61 -11.48
C ASN A 86 1.81 -20.61 -11.75
N PRO A 87 2.47 -21.79 -11.76
CA PRO A 87 3.92 -21.90 -11.86
C PRO A 87 4.48 -21.47 -13.21
N ARG A 88 3.64 -21.31 -14.23
CA ARG A 88 4.05 -20.86 -15.56
C ARG A 88 4.19 -19.34 -15.66
N THR A 89 3.64 -18.60 -14.70
CA THR A 89 3.75 -17.13 -14.70
C THR A 89 5.14 -16.70 -14.23
N LEU A 90 5.67 -15.62 -14.79
CA LEU A 90 6.95 -15.06 -14.33
C LEU A 90 6.84 -14.54 -12.89
N GLY A 91 5.70 -13.96 -12.51
CA GLY A 91 5.46 -13.51 -11.13
C GLY A 91 5.64 -14.64 -10.13
N TYR A 92 5.06 -15.81 -10.39
CA TYR A 92 5.28 -17.01 -9.56
C TYR A 92 6.75 -17.42 -9.56
N GLN A 93 7.39 -17.52 -10.73
CA GLN A 93 8.78 -18.01 -10.83
C GLN A 93 9.76 -17.12 -10.06
N PHE A 94 9.62 -15.78 -10.18
CA PHE A 94 10.41 -14.83 -9.40
C PHE A 94 10.12 -14.94 -7.90
N LEU A 95 8.85 -15.04 -7.50
CA LEU A 95 8.48 -15.19 -6.10
C LEU A 95 9.00 -16.50 -5.50
N ALA A 96 8.89 -17.61 -6.22
CA ALA A 96 9.38 -18.92 -5.80
C ALA A 96 10.91 -18.91 -5.59
N GLU A 97 11.65 -18.30 -6.52
CA GLU A 97 13.10 -18.17 -6.37
C GLU A 97 13.48 -17.20 -5.25
N ALA A 98 12.76 -16.09 -5.08
CA ALA A 98 12.95 -15.19 -3.94
C ALA A 98 12.71 -15.92 -2.61
N ARG A 99 11.68 -16.77 -2.51
CA ARG A 99 11.42 -17.59 -1.32
C ARG A 99 12.53 -18.61 -1.05
N ARG A 100 13.00 -19.30 -2.09
CA ARG A 100 14.11 -20.25 -1.98
C ARG A 100 15.39 -19.55 -1.50
N LEU A 101 15.70 -18.39 -2.05
CA LEU A 101 16.85 -17.57 -1.64
C LEU A 101 16.68 -17.02 -0.21
N TRP A 102 15.46 -16.63 0.17
CA TRP A 102 15.14 -16.20 1.53
C TRP A 102 15.49 -17.31 2.52
N GLU A 103 15.01 -18.53 2.28
CA GLU A 103 15.26 -19.70 3.13
C GLU A 103 16.76 -20.01 3.29
N LEU A 104 17.57 -19.81 2.25
CA LEU A 104 19.02 -19.98 2.30
C LEU A 104 19.75 -18.86 3.08
N GLU A 105 19.16 -17.68 3.13
CA GLU A 105 19.73 -16.52 3.82
C GLU A 105 19.20 -16.33 5.25
N ILE A 106 18.26 -17.18 5.71
CA ILE A 106 17.75 -17.15 7.08
C ILE A 106 18.94 -17.22 8.07
N GLY A 107 18.98 -16.24 8.98
CA GLY A 107 20.04 -16.12 9.99
C GLY A 107 21.24 -15.26 9.59
N ASN A 108 21.38 -14.87 8.32
CA ASN A 108 22.42 -13.96 7.86
C ASN A 108 21.84 -12.56 7.61
N ALA A 109 21.70 -11.77 8.68
CA ALA A 109 21.10 -10.44 8.59
C ALA A 109 21.97 -9.48 7.78
N ARG A 110 21.46 -9.09 6.60
CA ARG A 110 22.03 -8.05 5.74
C ARG A 110 20.99 -7.01 5.40
N LEU A 111 21.44 -5.83 4.99
CA LEU A 111 20.55 -4.75 4.58
C LEU A 111 19.64 -5.17 3.42
N THR A 112 20.20 -5.85 2.41
CA THR A 112 19.46 -6.35 1.24
C THR A 112 18.44 -7.44 1.59
N THR A 113 18.71 -8.26 2.61
CA THR A 113 17.75 -9.25 3.12
C THR A 113 16.55 -8.54 3.77
N ILE A 114 16.78 -7.52 4.61
CA ILE A 114 15.69 -6.70 5.19
C ILE A 114 14.87 -6.02 4.08
N GLN A 115 15.54 -5.42 3.10
CA GLN A 115 14.90 -4.76 1.97
C GLN A 115 14.05 -5.73 1.14
N ALA A 116 14.53 -6.96 0.92
CA ALA A 116 13.79 -7.99 0.21
C ALA A 116 12.52 -8.40 0.96
N ALA A 117 12.59 -8.50 2.29
CA ALA A 117 11.44 -8.82 3.13
C ALA A 117 10.31 -7.77 3.02
N ILE A 118 10.67 -6.49 2.95
CA ILE A 118 9.73 -5.38 2.74
C ILE A 118 9.00 -5.57 1.40
N VAL A 119 9.74 -5.85 0.32
CA VAL A 119 9.14 -6.07 -1.01
C VAL A 119 8.30 -7.35 -1.04
N LEU A 120 8.77 -8.44 -0.44
CA LEU A 120 8.02 -9.70 -0.34
C LEU A 120 6.70 -9.52 0.42
N SER A 121 6.67 -8.70 1.47
CA SER A 121 5.43 -8.35 2.15
C SER A 121 4.41 -7.75 1.18
N LEU A 122 4.81 -6.75 0.39
CA LEU A 122 3.93 -6.10 -0.59
C LEU A 122 3.42 -7.09 -1.65
N VAL A 123 4.28 -8.00 -2.11
CA VAL A 123 3.89 -9.05 -3.07
C VAL A 123 2.80 -9.94 -2.46
N HIS A 124 2.96 -10.33 -1.20
CA HIS A 124 1.97 -11.14 -0.49
C HIS A 124 0.67 -10.38 -0.22
N ASP A 125 0.75 -9.09 0.13
CA ASP A 125 -0.44 -8.24 0.30
C ASP A 125 -1.25 -8.19 -1.00
N ALA A 126 -0.60 -7.94 -2.14
CA ALA A 126 -1.24 -7.91 -3.46
C ALA A 126 -1.84 -9.26 -3.90
N ASN A 127 -1.30 -10.37 -3.40
CA ASN A 127 -1.82 -11.71 -3.66
C ASN A 127 -2.97 -12.11 -2.71
N GLY A 128 -3.32 -11.29 -1.72
CA GLY A 128 -4.32 -11.65 -0.70
C GLY A 128 -3.78 -12.64 0.35
N SER A 129 -2.49 -12.54 0.66
CA SER A 129 -1.80 -13.37 1.65
C SER A 129 -1.07 -12.52 2.72
N ASP A 130 -1.68 -11.44 3.21
CA ASP A 130 -1.04 -10.48 4.14
C ASP A 130 -0.57 -11.12 5.45
N GLU A 131 -1.12 -12.26 5.88
CA GLU A 131 -0.56 -12.99 7.03
C GLU A 131 0.86 -13.48 6.77
N VAL A 132 1.12 -13.96 5.55
CA VAL A 132 2.46 -14.34 5.10
C VAL A 132 3.33 -13.10 4.95
N GLY A 133 2.79 -12.02 4.38
CA GLY A 133 3.49 -10.74 4.26
C GLY A 133 3.95 -10.19 5.62
N ARG A 134 3.08 -10.23 6.62
CA ARG A 134 3.38 -9.86 8.01
C ARG A 134 4.49 -10.70 8.63
N SER A 135 4.58 -11.98 8.29
CA SER A 135 5.69 -12.84 8.74
C SER A 135 7.03 -12.35 8.22
N TYR A 136 7.11 -11.94 6.95
CA TYR A 136 8.30 -11.30 6.38
C TYR A 136 8.66 -10.01 7.11
N LEU A 137 7.68 -9.14 7.38
CA LEU A 137 7.93 -7.90 8.16
C LEU A 137 8.44 -8.18 9.57
N THR A 138 7.87 -9.19 10.25
CA THR A 138 8.31 -9.61 11.59
C THR A 138 9.77 -10.06 11.57
N GLN A 139 10.13 -10.90 10.60
CA GLN A 139 11.51 -11.37 10.43
C GLN A 139 12.46 -10.22 10.04
N ALA A 140 12.01 -9.28 9.21
CA ALA A 140 12.76 -8.08 8.84
C ALA A 140 13.06 -7.20 10.06
N VAL A 141 12.09 -7.01 10.94
CA VAL A 141 12.26 -6.26 12.20
C VAL A 141 13.25 -6.97 13.12
N ALA A 142 13.15 -8.30 13.27
CA ALA A 142 14.10 -9.06 14.06
C ALA A 142 15.55 -8.95 13.51
N ALA A 143 15.72 -9.07 12.19
CA ALA A 143 17.01 -8.87 11.54
C ALA A 143 17.54 -7.44 11.70
N ALA A 144 16.67 -6.43 11.56
CA ALA A 144 17.01 -5.02 11.77
C ALA A 144 17.47 -4.74 13.21
N HIS A 145 16.85 -5.36 14.22
CA HIS A 145 17.30 -5.28 15.61
C HIS A 145 18.69 -5.93 15.79
N ALA A 146 18.90 -7.13 15.23
CA ALA A 146 20.19 -7.82 15.30
C ALA A 146 21.33 -7.01 14.66
N MET A 147 21.02 -6.19 13.65
CA MET A 147 21.97 -5.30 12.98
C MET A 147 22.10 -3.91 13.60
N HIS A 148 21.41 -3.63 14.72
CA HIS A 148 21.27 -2.29 15.31
C HIS A 148 20.85 -1.22 14.27
N LEU A 149 19.94 -1.58 13.37
CA LEU A 149 19.56 -0.74 12.23
C LEU A 149 18.77 0.52 12.65
N PHE A 150 18.00 0.43 13.73
CA PHE A 150 17.16 1.54 14.21
C PHE A 150 17.93 2.57 15.05
N SER A 151 19.14 2.24 15.50
CA SER A 151 19.96 3.10 16.35
C SER A 151 20.94 3.93 15.52
N THR A 152 21.27 5.13 15.99
CA THR A 152 22.34 5.93 15.39
C THR A 152 23.67 5.16 15.50
N PRO A 153 24.41 4.96 14.40
CA PRO A 153 25.69 4.28 14.43
C PRO A 153 26.65 4.98 15.42
N THR A 154 27.32 4.20 16.27
CA THR A 154 28.28 4.71 17.26
C THR A 154 29.67 5.00 16.67
N LYS A 155 29.96 4.43 15.50
CA LYS A 155 31.18 4.71 14.72
C LYS A 155 30.83 5.63 13.57
N ASN A 156 31.78 6.46 13.16
CA ASN A 156 31.71 7.18 11.89
C ASN A 156 31.62 6.15 10.76
N SER A 157 30.40 5.86 10.30
CA SER A 157 30.16 5.16 9.05
C SER A 157 30.42 6.12 7.90
N ASP A 158 30.82 5.59 6.73
CA ASP A 158 30.74 6.35 5.48
C ASP A 158 29.32 6.91 5.30
N ASP A 159 29.20 8.13 4.77
CA ASP A 159 27.93 8.84 4.63
C ASP A 159 26.92 7.99 3.83
N LEU A 160 27.40 7.29 2.81
CA LEU A 160 26.60 6.39 1.98
C LEU A 160 26.01 5.21 2.77
N GLU A 161 26.79 4.62 3.68
CA GLU A 161 26.30 3.54 4.54
C GLU A 161 25.28 4.06 5.56
N TYR A 162 25.53 5.24 6.15
CA TYR A 162 24.56 5.89 7.03
C TYR A 162 23.22 6.10 6.33
N TYR A 163 23.22 6.67 5.12
CA TYR A 163 22.00 6.95 4.37
C TYR A 163 21.26 5.68 3.97
N ALA A 164 21.97 4.64 3.51
CA ALA A 164 21.34 3.36 3.16
C ALA A 164 20.66 2.71 4.38
N ARG A 165 21.31 2.78 5.55
CA ARG A 165 20.76 2.28 6.82
C ARG A 165 19.55 3.09 7.27
N ALA A 166 19.66 4.41 7.29
CA ALA A 166 18.56 5.30 7.69
C ALA A 166 17.34 5.11 6.77
N PHE A 167 17.56 5.11 5.45
CA PHE A 167 16.50 4.90 4.47
C PHE A 167 15.78 3.56 4.71
N THR A 168 16.53 2.47 4.90
CA THR A 168 15.95 1.13 5.11
C THR A 168 15.22 1.04 6.45
N ALA A 169 15.75 1.64 7.52
CA ALA A 169 15.10 1.67 8.83
C ALA A 169 13.73 2.36 8.77
N TRP A 170 13.67 3.52 8.12
CA TRP A 170 12.44 4.31 7.97
C TRP A 170 11.47 3.69 6.95
N ALA A 171 11.97 3.06 5.90
CA ALA A 171 11.18 2.26 4.97
C ALA A 171 10.46 1.09 5.69
N LEU A 172 11.21 0.32 6.48
CA LEU A 172 10.68 -0.81 7.25
C LEU A 172 9.64 -0.34 8.29
N PHE A 173 9.99 0.68 9.09
CA PHE A 173 9.07 1.25 10.07
C PHE A 173 7.79 1.76 9.41
N GLY A 174 7.93 2.45 8.27
CA GLY A 174 6.81 3.00 7.54
C GLY A 174 5.89 1.93 6.97
N LEU A 175 6.42 0.90 6.31
CA LEU A 175 5.59 -0.17 5.75
C LEU A 175 4.87 -0.95 6.85
N GLN A 176 5.56 -1.34 7.92
CA GLN A 176 4.90 -2.09 9.00
C GLN A 176 3.81 -1.28 9.71
N ALA A 177 3.95 0.05 9.81
CA ALA A 177 2.93 0.92 10.39
C ALA A 177 1.67 0.94 9.51
N VAL A 178 1.84 1.14 8.19
CA VAL A 178 0.74 1.12 7.23
C VAL A 178 0.06 -0.24 7.21
N HIS A 179 0.84 -1.32 7.10
CA HIS A 179 0.30 -2.68 7.12
C HIS A 179 -0.51 -2.91 8.40
N SER A 180 0.08 -2.68 9.58
CA SER A 180 -0.57 -2.94 10.87
C SER A 180 -1.86 -2.13 11.05
N PHE A 181 -1.88 -0.86 10.61
CA PHE A 181 -3.10 -0.06 10.63
C PHE A 181 -4.21 -0.66 9.77
N HIS A 182 -3.91 -1.03 8.51
CA HIS A 182 -4.95 -1.51 7.59
C HIS A 182 -5.45 -2.92 7.93
N VAL A 183 -4.60 -3.80 8.47
CA VAL A 183 -5.03 -5.16 8.90
C VAL A 183 -5.58 -5.20 10.33
N PHE A 184 -5.68 -4.05 11.01
CA PHE A 184 -6.19 -3.90 12.38
C PHE A 184 -5.42 -4.78 13.37
N ARG A 185 -4.09 -4.65 13.35
CA ARG A 185 -3.18 -5.34 14.26
C ARG A 185 -2.23 -4.35 14.92
N ALA A 186 -1.75 -4.71 16.11
CA ALA A 186 -0.72 -3.92 16.77
C ALA A 186 0.51 -3.77 15.86
N PRO A 187 1.15 -2.60 15.82
CA PRO A 187 2.44 -2.42 15.17
C PRO A 187 3.48 -3.43 15.65
N ILE A 188 4.36 -3.85 14.73
CA ILE A 188 5.51 -4.68 15.08
C ILE A 188 6.55 -3.82 15.81
N LEU A 189 6.70 -2.56 15.38
CA LEU A 189 7.54 -1.55 16.03
C LEU A 189 6.67 -0.52 16.73
N SER A 190 6.85 -0.36 18.03
CA SER A 190 6.12 0.62 18.83
C SER A 190 6.64 2.05 18.66
N MET A 191 7.92 2.21 18.34
CA MET A 191 8.60 3.51 18.26
C MET A 191 9.29 3.70 16.90
N PRO A 192 9.38 4.95 16.40
CA PRO A 192 10.13 5.25 15.19
C PRO A 192 11.63 4.99 15.36
N PRO A 193 12.38 4.81 14.25
CA PRO A 193 13.83 4.68 14.31
C PRO A 193 14.48 5.90 14.95
N SER A 194 15.51 5.68 15.78
CA SER A 194 16.32 6.76 16.37
C SER A 194 17.35 7.32 15.38
N ILE A 195 17.80 6.50 14.43
CA ILE A 195 18.63 6.96 13.30
C ILE A 195 17.87 8.02 12.50
N GLN A 196 18.50 9.18 12.30
CA GLN A 196 17.83 10.33 11.70
C GLN A 196 17.90 10.30 10.18
N LEU A 197 16.82 10.74 9.54
CA LEU A 197 16.79 11.02 8.11
C LEU A 197 17.65 12.25 7.79
N SER A 198 18.37 12.20 6.68
CA SER A 198 19.22 13.32 6.24
C SER A 198 18.37 14.50 5.77
N THR A 199 18.87 15.72 5.98
CA THR A 199 18.27 16.92 5.40
C THR A 199 18.69 17.14 3.94
N GLN A 200 19.72 16.43 3.46
CA GLN A 200 20.24 16.53 2.10
C GLN A 200 19.36 15.73 1.11
N ASP A 201 18.88 16.38 0.06
CA ASP A 201 17.89 15.79 -0.86
C ASP A 201 18.48 14.69 -1.77
N ASP A 202 19.78 14.74 -2.07
CA ASP A 202 20.47 13.81 -2.97
C ASP A 202 20.58 12.38 -2.42
N CYS A 203 20.53 12.20 -1.10
CA CYS A 203 20.62 10.89 -0.47
C CYS A 203 19.39 9.99 -0.69
N TYR A 204 18.27 10.51 -1.23
CA TYR A 204 17.01 9.77 -1.39
C TYR A 204 16.79 9.13 -2.77
N GLY A 205 17.64 9.44 -3.75
CA GLY A 205 17.60 8.82 -5.07
C GLY A 205 16.41 9.26 -5.94
N ASP A 206 16.48 10.49 -6.44
CA ASP A 206 15.39 11.13 -7.19
C ASP A 206 15.03 10.46 -8.54
N PHE A 207 13.86 10.82 -9.09
CA PHE A 207 13.37 10.35 -10.38
C PHE A 207 13.43 11.43 -11.45
N GLY A 208 13.97 11.07 -12.61
CA GLY A 208 13.79 11.83 -13.85
C GLY A 208 12.58 11.32 -14.62
N LEU A 209 11.57 12.17 -14.80
CA LEU A 209 10.41 11.87 -15.66
C LEU A 209 10.47 12.67 -16.95
N ARG A 210 10.23 12.03 -18.09
CA ARG A 210 10.18 12.71 -19.40
C ARG A 210 8.75 12.82 -19.85
N TYR A 211 8.28 14.06 -20.00
CA TYR A 211 6.97 14.39 -20.55
C TYR A 211 7.09 14.74 -22.03
N PRO A 212 6.09 14.43 -22.87
CA PRO A 212 6.10 14.80 -24.29
C PRO A 212 6.31 16.30 -24.52
N SER A 213 5.80 17.14 -23.62
CA SER A 213 5.91 18.61 -23.69
C SER A 213 7.19 19.18 -23.05
N ALA A 214 7.97 18.38 -22.32
CA ALA A 214 9.14 18.86 -21.60
C ALA A 214 10.40 18.82 -22.48
N LYS A 215 11.24 19.86 -22.40
CA LYS A 215 12.53 19.94 -23.11
C LYS A 215 13.57 18.92 -22.61
N GLY A 216 13.36 18.35 -21.42
CA GLY A 216 14.25 17.38 -20.79
C GLY A 216 13.57 16.64 -19.65
N PRO A 217 14.28 15.71 -18.97
CA PRO A 217 13.78 15.06 -17.77
C PRO A 217 13.49 16.08 -16.67
N VAL A 218 12.37 15.93 -15.99
CA VAL A 218 11.92 16.73 -14.85
C VAL A 218 12.14 15.92 -13.57
N SER A 219 12.82 16.53 -12.60
CA SER A 219 12.99 16.00 -11.25
C SER A 219 11.64 15.97 -10.51
N VAL A 220 11.39 14.91 -9.73
CA VAL A 220 10.17 14.82 -8.90
C VAL A 220 10.40 15.25 -7.45
N ASN A 221 11.66 15.58 -7.09
CA ASN A 221 12.11 15.81 -5.71
C ASN A 221 11.57 14.76 -4.73
N TYR A 222 12.03 13.53 -4.88
CA TYR A 222 11.57 12.40 -4.08
C TYR A 222 11.88 12.52 -2.58
N ALA A 223 12.93 13.25 -2.21
CA ALA A 223 13.34 13.46 -0.81
C ALA A 223 12.19 14.02 0.05
N ASN A 224 11.47 15.01 -0.48
CA ASN A 224 10.30 15.59 0.19
C ASN A 224 9.18 14.56 0.38
N THR A 225 8.92 13.73 -0.64
CA THR A 225 7.91 12.67 -0.55
C THR A 225 8.27 11.67 0.55
N PHE A 226 9.52 11.19 0.57
CA PHE A 226 9.97 10.20 1.55
C PHE A 226 9.89 10.71 3.00
N ARG A 227 10.38 11.94 3.25
CA ARG A 227 10.33 12.56 4.59
C ARG A 227 8.88 12.75 5.06
N THR A 228 8.04 13.35 4.21
CA THR A 228 6.63 13.60 4.53
C THR A 228 5.86 12.30 4.80
N LEU A 229 6.08 11.24 4.01
CA LEU A 229 5.50 9.93 4.28
C LEU A 229 6.01 9.33 5.58
N SER A 230 7.30 9.47 5.89
CA SER A 230 7.90 8.95 7.11
C SER A 230 7.26 9.58 8.35
N GLU A 231 7.12 10.91 8.38
CA GLU A 231 6.46 11.64 9.47
C GLU A 231 4.99 11.24 9.63
N PHE A 232 4.26 11.14 8.53
CA PHE A 232 2.86 10.72 8.53
C PHE A 232 2.68 9.31 9.11
N ARG A 233 3.58 8.39 8.73
CA ARG A 233 3.54 6.99 9.18
C ARG A 233 3.87 6.83 10.66
N VAL A 234 4.57 7.78 11.29
CA VAL A 234 4.67 7.83 12.76
C VAL A 234 3.30 8.01 13.39
N ILE A 235 2.46 8.92 12.85
CA ILE A 235 1.10 9.14 13.37
C ILE A 235 0.24 7.90 13.16
N ILE A 236 0.31 7.27 11.98
CA ILE A 236 -0.41 6.01 11.69
C ILE A 236 0.01 4.91 12.68
N ASN A 237 1.30 4.77 12.94
CA ASN A 237 1.83 3.79 13.88
C ASN A 237 1.24 3.97 15.28
N ASP A 238 1.22 5.21 15.77
CA ASP A 238 0.69 5.52 17.10
C ASP A 238 -0.82 5.27 17.18
N VAL A 239 -1.58 5.57 16.12
CA VAL A 239 -3.01 5.24 16.03
C VAL A 239 -3.19 3.73 16.11
N ALA A 240 -2.48 2.97 15.28
CA ALA A 240 -2.54 1.50 15.30
C ALA A 240 -2.15 0.92 16.67
N ALA A 241 -1.14 1.49 17.34
CA ALA A 241 -0.75 1.07 18.68
C ALA A 241 -1.86 1.30 19.72
N VAL A 242 -2.57 2.44 19.65
CA VAL A 242 -3.66 2.74 20.59
C VAL A 242 -4.87 1.84 20.38
N PHE A 243 -5.28 1.62 19.13
CA PHE A 243 -6.53 0.91 18.82
C PHE A 243 -6.36 -0.62 18.70
N PHE A 244 -5.17 -1.14 18.37
CA PHE A 244 -5.01 -2.56 18.02
C PHE A 244 -4.09 -3.35 18.95
N SER A 245 -3.54 -2.76 20.01
CA SER A 245 -2.69 -3.46 20.99
C SER A 245 -3.46 -4.20 22.08
N GLY A 246 -4.80 -4.24 22.02
CA GLY A 246 -5.64 -4.96 22.98
C GLY A 246 -5.77 -4.29 24.36
N PHE A 247 -5.24 -3.08 24.53
CA PHE A 247 -5.44 -2.30 25.76
C PHE A 247 -6.89 -1.82 25.84
N LYS A 248 -7.53 -2.07 26.99
CA LYS A 248 -8.87 -1.54 27.26
C LYS A 248 -8.78 -0.04 27.55
N ASN A 249 -9.12 0.77 26.56
CA ASN A 249 -9.24 2.21 26.73
C ASN A 249 -10.66 2.54 27.22
N THR A 250 -10.78 3.46 28.18
CA THR A 250 -12.10 4.03 28.52
C THR A 250 -12.57 4.94 27.39
N PRO A 251 -13.89 5.16 27.23
CA PRO A 251 -14.41 6.11 26.24
C PRO A 251 -13.74 7.49 26.32
N ASP A 252 -13.56 8.04 27.51
CA ASP A 252 -12.89 9.34 27.70
C ASP A 252 -11.44 9.32 27.21
N THR A 253 -10.70 8.24 27.50
CA THR A 253 -9.33 8.06 27.00
C THR A 253 -9.30 8.02 25.47
N ILE A 254 -10.24 7.30 24.84
CA ILE A 254 -10.33 7.23 23.38
C ILE A 254 -10.58 8.61 22.79
N VAL A 255 -11.51 9.39 23.36
CA VAL A 255 -11.79 10.76 22.91
C VAL A 255 -10.55 11.65 22.99
N ASP A 256 -9.84 11.64 24.12
CA ASP A 256 -8.65 12.47 24.29
C ASP A 256 -7.53 12.06 23.33
N ARG A 257 -7.34 10.75 23.10
CA ARG A 257 -6.40 10.24 22.10
C ARG A 257 -6.76 10.69 20.69
N ILE A 258 -8.03 10.58 20.29
CA ILE A 258 -8.50 11.01 18.96
C ILE A 258 -8.27 12.50 18.76
N LYS A 259 -8.63 13.35 19.75
CA LYS A 259 -8.37 14.80 19.67
C LYS A 259 -6.87 15.08 19.47
N GLY A 260 -6.01 14.40 20.23
CA GLY A 260 -4.56 14.51 20.09
C GLY A 260 -4.07 14.12 18.70
N PHE A 261 -4.60 13.03 18.13
CA PHE A 261 -4.27 12.60 16.77
C PHE A 261 -4.75 13.59 15.70
N CYS A 262 -5.97 14.11 15.81
CA CYS A 262 -6.48 15.13 14.88
C CYS A 262 -5.62 16.41 14.89
N ILE A 263 -5.16 16.86 16.07
CA ILE A 263 -4.25 18.01 16.18
C ILE A 263 -2.91 17.73 15.49
N ARG A 264 -2.32 16.56 15.74
CA ARG A 264 -1.05 16.15 15.10
C ARG A 264 -1.20 16.05 13.58
N LEU A 265 -2.32 15.51 13.10
CA LEU A 265 -2.63 15.40 11.68
C LEU A 265 -2.80 16.76 11.02
N ASP A 266 -3.55 17.68 11.62
CA ASP A 266 -3.71 19.05 11.10
C ASP A 266 -2.37 19.79 11.06
N SER A 267 -1.55 19.67 12.11
CA SER A 267 -0.20 20.25 12.15
C SER A 267 0.71 19.69 11.05
N TRP A 268 0.71 18.37 10.87
CA TRP A 268 1.44 17.71 9.78
C TRP A 268 0.95 18.17 8.41
N TYR A 269 -0.36 18.23 8.19
CA TYR A 269 -0.94 18.63 6.91
C TYR A 269 -0.63 20.10 6.54
N ARG A 270 -0.60 20.99 7.53
CA ARG A 270 -0.22 22.40 7.32
C ARG A 270 1.27 22.60 7.02
N SER A 271 2.12 21.68 7.47
CA SER A 271 3.57 21.74 7.29
C SER A 271 4.07 21.05 6.00
N LEU A 272 3.16 20.55 5.16
CA LEU A 272 3.51 19.97 3.86
C LEU A 272 4.40 20.89 3.02
N SER A 273 5.47 20.31 2.48
CA SER A 273 6.37 21.01 1.56
C SER A 273 5.60 21.53 0.33
N PRO A 274 6.04 22.65 -0.30
CA PRO A 274 5.30 23.29 -1.38
C PRO A 274 4.82 22.33 -2.49
N GLY A 275 5.70 21.45 -2.98
CA GLY A 275 5.37 20.49 -4.05
C GLY A 275 4.44 19.34 -3.65
N LEU A 276 4.09 19.22 -2.37
CA LEU A 276 3.13 18.24 -1.85
C LEU A 276 1.82 18.88 -1.39
N LYS A 277 1.69 20.22 -1.47
CA LYS A 277 0.45 20.91 -1.14
C LYS A 277 -0.66 20.54 -2.13
N PRO A 278 -1.94 20.53 -1.71
CA PRO A 278 -3.07 20.14 -2.58
C PRO A 278 -3.17 20.90 -3.91
N THR A 279 -2.65 22.13 -3.98
CA THR A 279 -2.65 22.95 -5.20
C THR A 279 -1.59 22.53 -6.22
N GLU A 280 -0.53 21.84 -5.77
CA GLU A 280 0.65 21.50 -6.59
C GLU A 280 0.72 20.00 -6.94
N ILE A 281 -0.15 19.16 -6.40
CA ILE A 281 -0.06 17.71 -6.61
C ILE A 281 -0.37 17.31 -8.07
N LEU A 282 0.51 16.46 -8.61
CA LEU A 282 0.47 15.97 -9.98
C LEU A 282 0.47 14.45 -10.05
N PHE A 283 1.30 13.80 -9.23
CA PHE A 283 1.60 12.38 -9.36
C PHE A 283 0.64 11.47 -8.58
N PRO A 284 0.46 10.20 -9.01
CA PRO A 284 -0.42 9.25 -8.33
C PRO A 284 -0.13 9.12 -6.83
N TRP A 285 1.14 9.00 -6.43
CA TRP A 285 1.51 8.87 -5.02
C TRP A 285 1.26 10.13 -4.19
N GLN A 286 1.29 11.31 -4.81
CA GLN A 286 0.95 12.56 -4.14
C GLN A 286 -0.55 12.64 -3.88
N LEU A 287 -1.39 12.20 -4.83
CA LEU A 287 -2.84 12.06 -4.60
C LEU A 287 -3.13 11.04 -3.49
N LYS A 288 -2.44 9.88 -3.53
CA LYS A 288 -2.54 8.85 -2.48
C LYS A 288 -2.19 9.36 -1.08
N LEU A 289 -1.18 10.23 -0.96
CA LEU A 289 -0.83 10.88 0.31
C LEU A 289 -2.04 11.60 0.93
N HIS A 290 -2.71 12.44 0.13
CA HIS A 290 -3.90 13.18 0.57
C HIS A 290 -5.10 12.27 0.84
N MET A 291 -5.30 11.24 0.01
CA MET A 291 -6.36 10.25 0.24
C MET A 291 -6.14 9.51 1.56
N HIS A 292 -4.91 9.11 1.86
CA HIS A 292 -4.58 8.41 3.10
C HIS A 292 -4.77 9.31 4.33
N TYR A 293 -4.41 10.60 4.22
CA TYR A 293 -4.72 11.58 5.25
C TYR A 293 -6.23 11.64 5.56
N TYR A 294 -7.06 11.79 4.53
CA TYR A 294 -8.51 11.85 4.74
C TYR A 294 -9.11 10.50 5.17
N ASN A 295 -8.56 9.38 4.70
CA ASN A 295 -8.95 8.06 5.18
C ASN A 295 -8.74 7.94 6.70
N LEU A 296 -7.57 8.33 7.20
CA LEU A 296 -7.28 8.31 8.64
C LEU A 296 -8.17 9.28 9.42
N ILE A 297 -8.42 10.49 8.91
CA ILE A 297 -9.34 11.45 9.53
C ILE A 297 -10.76 10.86 9.61
N VAL A 298 -11.26 10.24 8.55
CA VAL A 298 -12.57 9.58 8.56
C VAL A 298 -12.61 8.48 9.61
N CYS A 299 -11.59 7.60 9.66
CA CYS A 299 -11.49 6.54 10.67
C CYS A 299 -11.54 7.08 12.11
N LEU A 300 -10.79 8.14 12.40
CA LEU A 300 -10.74 8.77 13.73
C LEU A 300 -12.06 9.45 14.10
N LEU A 301 -12.62 10.26 13.20
CA LEU A 301 -13.86 11.01 13.47
C LEU A 301 -15.09 10.10 13.53
N GLU A 302 -15.14 9.05 12.71
CA GLU A 302 -16.20 8.05 12.77
C GLU A 302 -16.16 7.29 14.10
N THR A 303 -14.96 6.94 14.58
CA THR A 303 -14.79 6.33 15.91
C THR A 303 -15.24 7.29 17.00
N LEU A 304 -14.80 8.55 16.97
CA LEU A 304 -15.24 9.57 17.94
C LEU A 304 -16.77 9.70 18.02
N ARG A 305 -17.42 9.69 16.85
CA ARG A 305 -18.88 9.75 16.70
C ARG A 305 -19.57 8.56 17.35
N MET A 306 -18.99 7.37 17.26
CA MET A 306 -19.53 6.13 17.85
C MET A 306 -19.19 5.96 19.33
N THR A 307 -18.08 6.52 19.80
CA THR A 307 -17.65 6.42 21.21
C THR A 307 -18.50 7.27 22.15
N THR A 308 -19.01 8.43 21.72
CA THR A 308 -19.70 9.38 22.63
C THR A 308 -20.96 10.00 22.05
N ALA A 309 -22.04 10.01 22.85
CA ALA A 309 -23.31 10.64 22.48
C ALA A 309 -23.20 12.15 22.18
N PRO A 310 -22.39 12.96 22.89
CA PRO A 310 -22.17 14.35 22.52
C PRO A 310 -21.57 14.53 21.12
N ALA A 311 -20.55 13.75 20.75
CA ALA A 311 -19.94 13.84 19.42
C ALA A 311 -20.89 13.37 18.31
N LEU A 312 -21.84 12.50 18.64
CA LEU A 312 -22.88 12.07 17.69
C LEU A 312 -23.75 13.23 17.21
N VAL A 313 -23.98 14.25 18.06
CA VAL A 313 -24.83 15.42 17.76
C VAL A 313 -24.04 16.72 17.57
N ASP A 314 -22.71 16.66 17.60
CA ASP A 314 -21.86 17.83 17.41
C ASP A 314 -21.74 18.19 15.92
N ASP A 315 -22.32 19.34 15.54
CA ASP A 315 -22.33 19.82 14.16
C ASP A 315 -20.92 20.00 13.56
N SER A 316 -19.92 20.35 14.40
CA SER A 316 -18.55 20.54 13.93
C SER A 316 -17.87 19.21 13.60
N VAL A 317 -18.11 18.17 14.42
CA VAL A 317 -17.59 16.81 14.17
C VAL A 317 -18.26 16.21 12.94
N GLN A 318 -19.59 16.33 12.82
CA GLN A 318 -20.33 15.85 11.66
C GLN A 318 -19.89 16.54 10.37
N LYS A 319 -19.72 17.87 10.41
CA LYS A 319 -19.23 18.64 9.26
C LYS A 319 -17.82 18.21 8.88
N ALA A 320 -16.89 18.10 9.82
CA ALA A 320 -15.52 17.68 9.55
C ALA A 320 -15.46 16.27 8.94
N LEU A 321 -16.27 15.34 9.46
CA LEU A 321 -16.39 13.98 8.93
C LEU A 321 -16.96 13.98 7.51
N SER A 322 -18.02 14.75 7.27
CA SER A 322 -18.62 14.90 5.93
C SER A 322 -17.63 15.51 4.93
N ASP A 323 -16.94 16.58 5.33
CA ASP A 323 -15.94 17.25 4.50
C ASP A 323 -14.80 16.28 4.14
N ALA A 324 -14.32 15.48 5.09
CA ALA A 324 -13.28 14.48 4.85
C ALA A 324 -13.73 13.40 3.85
N LYS A 325 -14.97 12.88 3.97
CA LYS A 325 -15.56 11.92 3.01
C LYS A 325 -15.65 12.53 1.60
N ILE A 326 -16.16 13.76 1.48
CA ILE A 326 -16.26 14.48 0.20
C ILE A 326 -14.87 14.69 -0.42
N LYS A 327 -13.86 15.06 0.37
CA LYS A 327 -12.50 15.26 -0.13
C LYS A 327 -11.88 13.97 -0.63
N MET A 328 -12.06 12.86 0.10
CA MET A 328 -11.59 11.55 -0.32
C MET A 328 -12.23 11.11 -1.65
N GLU A 329 -13.55 11.28 -1.78
CA GLU A 329 -14.29 11.03 -3.02
C GLU A 329 -13.84 11.92 -4.19
N THR A 330 -13.59 13.20 -3.93
CA THR A 330 -13.10 14.16 -4.93
C THR A 330 -11.71 13.77 -5.42
N LEU A 331 -10.82 13.40 -4.49
CA LEU A 331 -9.48 12.94 -4.82
C LEU A 331 -9.52 11.65 -5.64
N LEU A 332 -10.42 10.71 -5.34
CA LEU A 332 -10.56 9.46 -6.11
C LEU A 332 -10.96 9.75 -7.57
N ARG A 333 -11.94 10.65 -7.75
CA ARG A 333 -12.35 11.12 -9.08
C ARG A 333 -11.20 11.81 -9.82
N LEU A 334 -10.43 12.65 -9.14
CA LEU A 334 -9.25 13.31 -9.72
C LEU A 334 -8.15 12.32 -10.12
N TYR A 335 -7.93 11.29 -9.29
CA TYR A 335 -6.99 10.21 -9.61
C TYR A 335 -7.42 9.49 -10.89
N TYR A 336 -8.69 9.07 -10.97
CA TYR A 336 -9.22 8.41 -12.16
C TYR A 336 -9.11 9.29 -13.42
N LEU A 337 -9.51 10.56 -13.33
CA LEU A 337 -9.46 11.48 -14.47
C LEU A 337 -8.05 11.72 -15.01
N ARG A 338 -7.03 11.67 -14.15
CA ARG A 338 -5.64 11.96 -14.54
C ARG A 338 -4.85 10.71 -14.90
N HIS A 339 -5.08 9.60 -14.21
CA HIS A 339 -4.22 8.42 -14.24
C HIS A 339 -4.98 7.13 -14.61
N GLY A 340 -6.32 7.14 -14.58
CA GLY A 340 -7.14 5.95 -14.72
C GLY A 340 -6.92 4.94 -13.59
N PHE A 341 -7.43 3.72 -13.77
CA PHE A 341 -7.18 2.59 -12.85
C PHE A 341 -6.52 1.39 -13.55
N GLY A 342 -6.05 1.53 -14.79
CA GLY A 342 -5.44 0.42 -15.53
C GLY A 342 -4.05 0.04 -15.01
N SER A 343 -3.29 1.00 -14.50
CA SER A 343 -1.97 0.76 -13.91
C SER A 343 -2.10 0.20 -12.50
N TYR A 344 -1.39 -0.87 -12.19
CA TYR A 344 -1.35 -1.47 -10.86
C TYR A 344 -1.00 -0.46 -9.76
N ASP A 345 -1.79 -0.47 -8.67
CA ASP A 345 -1.56 0.32 -7.47
C ASP A 345 -2.25 -0.32 -6.27
N ILE A 346 -1.53 -1.11 -5.46
CA ILE A 346 -2.15 -1.83 -4.33
C ILE A 346 -2.83 -0.90 -3.31
N PHE A 347 -2.33 0.32 -3.12
CA PHE A 347 -2.94 1.24 -2.17
C PHE A 347 -4.27 1.80 -2.68
N ILE A 348 -4.44 1.95 -4.01
CA ILE A 348 -5.73 2.38 -4.54
C ILE A 348 -6.80 1.32 -4.29
N VAL A 349 -6.46 0.02 -4.28
CA VAL A 349 -7.39 -1.07 -3.96
C VAL A 349 -7.95 -0.92 -2.55
N ILE A 350 -7.11 -0.57 -1.58
CA ILE A 350 -7.53 -0.32 -0.19
C ILE A 350 -8.53 0.85 -0.13
N LEU A 351 -8.22 1.96 -0.80
CA LEU A 351 -9.09 3.14 -0.82
C LEU A 351 -10.41 2.90 -1.55
N LEU A 352 -10.36 2.17 -2.67
CA LEU A 352 -11.53 1.75 -3.44
C LEU A 352 -12.43 0.85 -2.58
N ALA A 353 -11.86 -0.12 -1.86
CA ALA A 353 -12.61 -0.96 -0.93
C ALA A 353 -13.31 -0.12 0.14
N PHE A 354 -12.56 0.77 0.80
CA PHE A 354 -13.08 1.64 1.86
C PHE A 354 -14.26 2.49 1.38
N ILE A 355 -14.10 3.19 0.25
CA ILE A 355 -15.15 4.04 -0.33
C ILE A 355 -16.33 3.19 -0.83
N GLY A 356 -16.04 2.06 -1.49
CA GLY A 356 -17.04 1.16 -2.04
C GLY A 356 -18.01 0.64 -0.99
N PHE A 357 -17.50 0.02 0.07
CA PHE A 357 -18.33 -0.52 1.14
C PHE A 357 -19.08 0.56 1.89
N MET A 358 -18.46 1.72 2.13
CA MET A 358 -19.11 2.88 2.75
C MET A 358 -20.36 3.32 1.96
N HIS A 359 -20.29 3.39 0.63
CA HIS A 359 -21.44 3.79 -0.18
C HIS A 359 -22.45 2.65 -0.39
N ALA A 360 -21.99 1.41 -0.61
CA ALA A 360 -22.85 0.26 -0.86
C ALA A 360 -23.90 0.06 0.25
N LYS A 361 -23.49 0.16 1.53
CA LYS A 361 -24.39 0.03 2.70
C LYS A 361 -25.56 1.02 2.72
N THR A 362 -25.42 2.14 2.02
CA THR A 362 -26.36 3.26 2.10
C THR A 362 -27.16 3.48 0.83
N LEU A 363 -27.00 2.62 -0.18
CA LEU A 363 -27.75 2.71 -1.43
C LEU A 363 -29.26 2.60 -1.19
N ASP A 364 -29.68 1.72 -0.27
CA ASP A 364 -31.10 1.46 -0.01
C ASP A 364 -31.76 2.46 0.95
N SER A 365 -30.98 3.25 1.70
CA SER A 365 -31.47 4.17 2.73
C SER A 365 -31.33 5.66 2.37
N SER A 366 -30.83 5.97 1.17
CA SER A 366 -30.51 7.35 0.75
C SER A 366 -31.72 8.14 0.26
N LYS A 367 -31.76 9.44 0.58
CA LYS A 367 -32.67 10.40 -0.06
C LYS A 367 -32.35 10.49 -1.56
N MET A 368 -33.35 10.74 -2.40
CA MET A 368 -33.21 10.72 -3.87
C MET A 368 -32.09 11.63 -4.41
N VAL A 369 -31.85 12.80 -3.81
CA VAL A 369 -30.84 13.77 -4.28
C VAL A 369 -29.41 13.25 -4.07
N ASP A 370 -29.16 12.51 -3.00
CA ASP A 370 -27.84 11.95 -2.72
C ASP A 370 -27.60 10.62 -3.44
N LEU A 371 -28.67 9.97 -3.90
CA LEU A 371 -28.63 8.63 -4.46
C LEU A 371 -27.83 8.57 -5.77
N GLU A 372 -28.01 9.52 -6.68
CA GLU A 372 -27.29 9.54 -7.97
C GLU A 372 -25.79 9.78 -7.80
N SER A 373 -25.41 10.70 -6.89
CA SER A 373 -23.99 10.92 -6.56
C SER A 373 -23.34 9.64 -6.00
N ARG A 374 -24.05 8.94 -5.11
CA ARG A 374 -23.57 7.67 -4.53
C ARG A 374 -23.46 6.57 -5.57
N LYS A 375 -24.47 6.40 -6.44
CA LYS A 375 -24.40 5.45 -7.57
C LYS A 375 -23.20 5.73 -8.45
N SER A 376 -22.95 7.00 -8.78
CA SER A 376 -21.76 7.41 -9.54
C SER A 376 -20.45 7.03 -8.83
N THR A 377 -20.36 7.24 -7.50
CA THR A 377 -19.18 6.80 -6.73
C THR A 377 -19.03 5.26 -6.77
N VAL A 378 -20.12 4.52 -6.60
CA VAL A 378 -20.10 3.05 -6.65
C VAL A 378 -19.66 2.54 -8.01
N VAL A 379 -20.17 3.09 -9.12
CA VAL A 379 -19.74 2.74 -10.48
C VAL A 379 -18.25 3.00 -10.67
N LEU A 380 -17.76 4.15 -10.20
CA LEU A 380 -16.33 4.47 -10.27
C LEU A 380 -15.48 3.46 -9.48
N VAL A 381 -15.93 3.06 -8.29
CA VAL A 381 -15.23 2.08 -7.46
C VAL A 381 -15.22 0.69 -8.10
N VAL A 382 -16.38 0.24 -8.59
CA VAL A 382 -16.54 -1.04 -9.30
C VAL A 382 -15.63 -1.08 -10.51
N LYS A 383 -15.54 0.03 -11.26
CA LYS A 383 -14.57 0.17 -12.35
C LYS A 383 -13.13 0.06 -11.86
N GLY A 384 -12.77 0.78 -10.81
CA GLY A 384 -11.40 0.75 -10.29
C GLY A 384 -10.98 -0.64 -9.82
N LEU A 385 -11.83 -1.32 -9.06
CA LEU A 385 -11.57 -2.68 -8.62
C LEU A 385 -11.53 -3.68 -9.79
N GLY A 386 -12.43 -3.52 -10.77
CA GLY A 386 -12.41 -4.30 -12.01
C GLY A 386 -11.11 -4.13 -12.79
N ASP A 387 -10.65 -2.90 -13.03
CA ASP A 387 -9.39 -2.64 -13.72
C ASP A 387 -8.19 -3.23 -12.94
N GLN A 388 -8.15 -3.03 -11.61
CA GLN A 388 -7.09 -3.55 -10.73
C GLN A 388 -7.10 -5.07 -10.59
N SER A 389 -8.25 -5.73 -10.77
CA SER A 389 -8.36 -7.19 -10.72
C SER A 389 -7.60 -7.91 -11.85
N ASN A 390 -7.19 -7.18 -12.89
CA ASN A 390 -6.27 -7.71 -13.92
C ASN A 390 -4.81 -7.72 -13.45
N ASN A 391 -4.47 -6.93 -12.43
CA ASN A 391 -3.10 -6.71 -11.97
C ASN A 391 -2.77 -7.51 -10.70
N CYS A 392 -3.69 -7.55 -9.73
CA CYS A 392 -3.48 -8.26 -8.48
C CYS A 392 -4.71 -9.03 -8.01
N TYR A 393 -4.48 -10.15 -7.33
CA TYR A 393 -5.54 -11.06 -6.91
C TYR A 393 -6.40 -10.47 -5.79
N LEU A 394 -5.80 -9.68 -4.89
CA LEU A 394 -6.53 -9.03 -3.81
C LEU A 394 -7.68 -8.15 -4.33
N ALA A 395 -7.47 -7.40 -5.41
CA ALA A 395 -8.51 -6.57 -6.01
C ALA A 395 -9.69 -7.41 -6.50
N ARG A 396 -9.45 -8.62 -7.04
CA ARG A 396 -10.50 -9.56 -7.45
C ARG A 396 -11.35 -10.00 -6.26
N VAL A 397 -10.70 -10.39 -5.16
CA VAL A 397 -11.37 -10.83 -3.92
C VAL A 397 -12.29 -9.72 -3.39
N VAL A 398 -11.76 -8.51 -3.24
CA VAL A 398 -12.53 -7.34 -2.76
C VAL A 398 -13.66 -7.00 -3.71
N PHE A 399 -13.40 -7.05 -5.02
CA PHE A 399 -14.39 -6.76 -6.05
C PHE A 399 -15.61 -7.67 -5.93
N ARG A 400 -15.39 -8.98 -5.75
CA ARG A 400 -16.46 -9.96 -5.53
C ARG A 400 -17.27 -9.66 -4.28
N LEU A 401 -16.61 -9.43 -3.15
CA LEU A 401 -17.30 -9.12 -1.90
C LEU A 401 -18.12 -7.82 -2.01
N LEU A 402 -17.61 -6.81 -2.71
CA LEU A 402 -18.34 -5.56 -2.93
C LEU A 402 -19.57 -5.76 -3.83
N LYS A 403 -19.49 -6.59 -4.88
CA LYS A 403 -20.67 -6.94 -5.70
C LYS A 403 -21.80 -7.50 -4.83
N GLY A 404 -21.48 -8.40 -3.90
CA GLY A 404 -22.44 -8.94 -2.93
C GLY A 404 -23.11 -7.84 -2.10
N SER A 405 -22.34 -6.86 -1.61
CA SER A 405 -22.86 -5.75 -0.81
C SER A 405 -23.69 -4.72 -1.59
N ILE A 406 -23.53 -4.58 -2.91
CA ILE A 406 -24.34 -3.67 -3.74
C ILE A 406 -25.81 -4.16 -3.84
N GLY A 407 -26.01 -5.48 -3.75
CA GLY A 407 -27.32 -6.11 -3.79
C GLY A 407 -27.93 -6.20 -5.19
N SER A 408 -28.84 -7.16 -5.39
CA SER A 408 -29.42 -7.47 -6.71
C SER A 408 -30.20 -6.31 -7.33
N LYS A 409 -30.87 -5.47 -6.50
CA LYS A 409 -31.61 -4.29 -6.96
C LYS A 409 -30.74 -3.26 -7.68
N ASN A 410 -29.47 -3.15 -7.29
CA ASN A 410 -28.51 -2.21 -7.85
C ASN A 410 -27.54 -2.89 -8.84
N GLY A 411 -27.81 -4.13 -9.24
CA GLY A 411 -26.94 -4.89 -10.15
C GLY A 411 -26.75 -4.27 -11.54
N PHE A 412 -27.63 -3.34 -11.95
CA PHE A 412 -27.46 -2.59 -13.19
C PHE A 412 -26.17 -1.74 -13.21
N LEU A 413 -25.70 -1.28 -12.04
CA LEU A 413 -24.45 -0.52 -11.89
C LEU A 413 -23.22 -1.35 -12.31
N LEU A 414 -23.28 -2.67 -12.19
CA LEU A 414 -22.20 -3.56 -12.60
C LEU A 414 -22.14 -3.72 -14.13
N LYS A 415 -23.29 -3.69 -14.80
CA LYS A 415 -23.40 -3.82 -16.26
C LYS A 415 -22.79 -2.63 -17.00
N GLU A 416 -22.85 -1.44 -16.41
CA GLU A 416 -22.27 -0.22 -17.00
C GLU A 416 -20.74 -0.32 -17.20
N VAL A 417 -20.08 -1.20 -16.45
CA VAL A 417 -18.61 -1.32 -16.45
C VAL A 417 -18.12 -2.42 -17.40
N GLY A 418 -19.02 -3.21 -18.01
CA GLY A 418 -18.66 -4.22 -19.01
C GLY A 418 -17.82 -5.38 -18.46
N ILE A 419 -17.95 -5.71 -17.18
CA ILE A 419 -17.12 -6.71 -16.51
C ILE A 419 -17.72 -8.11 -16.72
N VAL A 420 -16.90 -9.06 -17.18
CA VAL A 420 -17.28 -10.46 -17.46
C VAL A 420 -17.60 -11.19 -16.15
N GLU A 421 -18.66 -12.01 -16.17
CA GLU A 421 -19.03 -12.89 -15.05
C GLU A 421 -17.94 -13.96 -14.83
N GLU A 422 -17.66 -14.24 -13.56
CA GLU A 422 -16.63 -15.20 -13.14
C GLU A 422 -17.24 -16.60 -13.06
N ASP A 423 -16.46 -17.64 -13.37
CA ASP A 423 -16.91 -19.04 -13.31
C ASP A 423 -16.65 -19.67 -11.92
N GLY A 424 -17.20 -20.86 -11.70
CA GLY A 424 -17.08 -21.58 -10.43
C GLY A 424 -15.65 -22.07 -10.08
N GLU A 425 -14.71 -22.08 -11.03
CA GLU A 425 -13.31 -22.46 -10.75
C GLU A 425 -12.61 -21.39 -9.91
N ASP A 426 -12.96 -20.12 -10.14
CA ASP A 426 -12.35 -19.02 -9.39
C ASP A 426 -12.79 -18.97 -7.91
N GLU A 427 -14.02 -19.39 -7.59
CA GLU A 427 -14.51 -19.40 -6.21
C GLU A 427 -13.71 -20.38 -5.36
N LYS A 428 -13.47 -21.58 -5.90
CA LYS A 428 -12.62 -22.58 -5.25
C LYS A 428 -11.19 -22.09 -5.08
N ALA A 429 -10.63 -21.43 -6.09
CA ALA A 429 -9.30 -20.83 -5.99
C ALA A 429 -9.22 -19.76 -4.88
N MET A 430 -10.26 -18.94 -4.71
CA MET A 430 -10.30 -17.94 -3.65
C MET A 430 -10.27 -18.55 -2.25
N GLU A 431 -11.00 -19.64 -2.02
CA GLU A 431 -10.98 -20.36 -0.74
C GLU A 431 -9.61 -20.99 -0.43
N GLU A 432 -8.95 -21.56 -1.45
CA GLU A 432 -7.70 -22.29 -1.26
C GLU A 432 -6.47 -21.39 -1.15
N GLN A 433 -6.52 -20.20 -1.76
CA GLN A 433 -5.34 -19.36 -1.99
C GLN A 433 -5.31 -18.10 -1.12
N VAL A 434 -6.46 -17.58 -0.66
CA VAL A 434 -6.49 -16.39 0.20
C VAL A 434 -6.13 -16.77 1.64
N ASN A 435 -5.23 -15.99 2.23
CA ASN A 435 -4.83 -16.08 3.63
C ASN A 435 -4.67 -14.65 4.15
N SER A 436 -5.80 -13.98 4.33
CA SER A 436 -5.88 -12.56 4.54
C SER A 436 -6.64 -12.20 5.81
N SER A 437 -5.94 -11.48 6.68
CA SER A 437 -6.53 -10.88 7.87
C SER A 437 -7.05 -9.47 7.62
N TRP A 438 -6.93 -8.92 6.42
CA TRP A 438 -7.41 -7.56 6.14
C TRP A 438 -8.94 -7.47 6.37
N PRO A 439 -9.42 -6.61 7.29
CA PRO A 439 -10.84 -6.41 7.44
C PRO A 439 -11.38 -5.43 6.39
N VAL A 440 -12.47 -5.83 5.76
CA VAL A 440 -13.23 -5.01 4.82
C VAL A 440 -14.62 -4.72 5.39
N ASP A 441 -15.33 -3.74 4.81
CA ASP A 441 -16.74 -3.52 5.15
C ASP A 441 -16.98 -3.12 6.62
N LEU A 442 -16.03 -2.40 7.22
CA LEU A 442 -16.11 -1.94 8.60
C LEU A 442 -16.86 -0.61 8.75
N GLU A 443 -17.43 -0.40 9.95
CA GLU A 443 -18.14 0.84 10.27
C GLU A 443 -17.24 1.90 10.91
N TRP A 444 -16.32 1.51 11.80
CA TRP A 444 -15.26 2.36 12.37
C TRP A 444 -14.07 1.49 12.82
N ILE A 445 -13.01 2.08 13.39
CA ILE A 445 -11.75 1.34 13.68
C ILE A 445 -11.74 0.60 15.02
N ASP A 446 -12.61 0.96 15.97
CA ASP A 446 -12.71 0.36 17.31
C ASP A 446 -13.82 -0.70 17.39
N VAL A 447 -13.97 -1.50 16.34
CA VAL A 447 -14.86 -2.67 16.30
C VAL A 447 -14.04 -3.94 16.23
N ASP A 448 -14.62 -5.05 16.70
CA ASP A 448 -14.06 -6.37 16.45
C ASP A 448 -14.01 -6.65 14.94
N PRO A 449 -12.82 -6.74 14.33
CA PRO A 449 -12.68 -6.92 12.89
C PRO A 449 -12.94 -8.35 12.44
N GLU A 450 -13.04 -9.33 13.35
CA GLU A 450 -12.97 -10.76 13.00
C GLU A 450 -14.01 -11.16 11.95
N LYS A 451 -15.29 -10.80 12.12
CA LYS A 451 -16.34 -11.15 11.14
C LYS A 451 -16.15 -10.52 9.75
N ASN A 452 -15.30 -9.50 9.68
CA ASN A 452 -15.09 -8.66 8.52
C ASN A 452 -13.73 -8.92 7.84
N ARG A 453 -12.87 -9.75 8.42
CA ARG A 453 -11.64 -10.24 7.77
C ARG A 453 -11.98 -11.02 6.50
N LEU A 454 -11.18 -10.85 5.46
CA LEU A 454 -11.40 -11.48 4.16
C LEU A 454 -11.59 -13.00 4.27
N ASP A 455 -10.75 -13.72 5.01
CA ASP A 455 -10.88 -15.17 5.19
C ASP A 455 -12.24 -15.58 5.81
N ASN A 456 -12.76 -14.77 6.74
CA ASN A 456 -14.02 -15.04 7.41
C ASN A 456 -15.22 -14.68 6.50
N LYS A 457 -15.11 -13.59 5.73
CA LYS A 457 -16.11 -13.20 4.73
C LYS A 457 -16.23 -14.23 3.60
N ILE A 458 -15.10 -14.73 3.08
CA ILE A 458 -15.05 -15.77 2.03
C ILE A 458 -15.74 -17.05 2.51
N ARG A 459 -15.39 -17.54 3.72
CA ARG A 459 -16.02 -18.73 4.31
C ARG A 459 -17.52 -18.59 4.51
N LYS A 460 -18.01 -17.40 4.85
CA LYS A 460 -19.43 -17.16 5.11
C LYS A 460 -20.28 -17.15 3.83
N THR A 461 -19.76 -16.69 2.70
CA THR A 461 -20.49 -16.71 1.42
C THR A 461 -20.96 -18.13 1.06
N LYS A 462 -20.16 -19.14 1.40
CA LYS A 462 -20.46 -20.56 1.22
C LYS A 462 -21.67 -21.06 2.03
N GLU A 463 -21.84 -20.59 3.27
CA GLU A 463 -22.93 -21.03 4.14
C GLU A 463 -24.31 -20.52 3.68
N LEU A 464 -24.35 -19.56 2.76
CA LEU A 464 -25.59 -18.98 2.23
C LEU A 464 -26.00 -19.59 0.88
N GLU A 465 -25.17 -20.45 0.29
CA GLU A 465 -25.42 -21.14 -0.99
C GLU A 465 -25.85 -22.61 -0.83
N PHE A 466 -25.92 -23.09 0.41
CA PHE A 466 -26.51 -24.37 0.83
C PHE A 466 -27.72 -24.13 1.75
#